data_AF-A0A3D2W0G4-F1
#
_entry.id   AF-A0A3D2W0G4-F1
#
_cell.length_a   1.000
_cell.length_b   1.000
_cell.length_c   1.000
_cell.angle_alpha   90.00
_cell.angle_beta   90.00
_cell.angle_gamma   90.00
#
_symmetry.space_group_name_H-M   'P 1'
#
loop_
_entity.id
_entity.type
_entity.pdbx_description
1 polymer ?
#
loop_
_entity_poly.entity_id
_entity_poly.type
_entity_poly.pdbx_seq_one_letter_code
_entity_poly.pdbx_strand_id
1 'polypeptide(L)'
;MIVPAGKSAPTIGLVGVGNWGRHILHDLKCLGATVHAVARSPHSIDIAKAGGAASVGPDATLLPRCDGYVVASTVTSHLDVIDALLPRGRPIFVEKPLSNDVNRVRALPAEAHRLVFVMHKWRYHPGVEALAQIAASREFGPVTGIATTRVGFGVNHEDVDPVWVLAPHDLSILLHILGELPEAISGYADPGALRPGDGVLWRLRGLGGIPAQIEISSGRVAQRRSIALFCRDAIVELNDGNYDRLALRRRDDPPTGEPRYRAVPVKLPLFAELEAFLAHVAGGPPPMSSLAEEIAILARIVDLRRMAGIAD
;
A
#
# COMPACT_ATOMS: atom_id res chain seq x y z
N MET A 1 -0.27 18.14 11.97
CA MET A 1 0.54 19.39 12.04
C MET A 1 -0.35 20.54 11.56
N ILE A 2 -0.37 21.69 12.23
CA ILE A 2 -1.25 22.82 11.88
C ILE A 2 -0.80 23.36 10.51
N VAL A 3 -1.72 23.43 9.54
CA VAL A 3 -1.49 24.07 8.23
C VAL A 3 -0.95 25.48 8.47
N PRO A 4 0.20 25.88 7.88
CA PRO A 4 0.76 27.20 8.11
C PRO A 4 -0.28 28.27 7.74
N ALA A 5 -0.51 29.22 8.64
CA ALA A 5 -1.44 30.32 8.42
C ALA A 5 -1.08 31.08 7.13
N GLY A 6 -1.99 31.06 6.15
CA GLY A 6 -1.89 31.86 4.92
C GLY A 6 -2.09 31.13 3.59
N LYS A 7 -2.06 29.78 3.54
CA LYS A 7 -2.44 29.02 2.35
C LYS A 7 -3.89 28.57 2.43
N SER A 8 -4.66 28.79 1.36
CA SER A 8 -6.00 28.22 1.19
C SER A 8 -5.95 26.69 1.33
N ALA A 9 -7.02 26.10 1.84
CA ALA A 9 -7.19 24.65 1.88
C ALA A 9 -6.87 24.01 0.51
N PRO A 10 -6.07 22.92 0.45
CA PRO A 10 -5.73 22.28 -0.81
C PRO A 10 -6.99 21.76 -1.50
N THR A 11 -7.09 22.01 -2.80
CA THR A 11 -8.19 21.50 -3.63
C THR A 11 -7.76 20.20 -4.28
N ILE A 12 -8.46 19.09 -4.00
CA ILE A 12 -8.12 17.75 -4.46
C ILE A 12 -9.21 17.19 -5.37
N GLY A 13 -8.81 16.63 -6.50
CA GLY A 13 -9.69 15.82 -7.34
C GLY A 13 -9.63 14.36 -6.90
N LEU A 14 -10.73 13.77 -6.44
CA LEU A 14 -10.82 12.36 -6.06
C LEU A 14 -11.56 11.56 -7.13
N VAL A 15 -10.88 10.63 -7.80
CA VAL A 15 -11.47 9.75 -8.80
C VAL A 15 -11.79 8.39 -8.19
N GLY A 16 -13.08 8.07 -8.06
CA GLY A 16 -13.55 6.83 -7.44
C GLY A 16 -13.97 7.01 -5.98
N VAL A 17 -15.27 6.99 -5.72
CA VAL A 17 -15.87 7.09 -4.37
C VAL A 17 -16.74 5.88 -4.05
N GLY A 18 -16.17 4.69 -4.24
CA GLY A 18 -16.79 3.42 -3.86
C GLY A 18 -16.57 3.07 -2.38
N ASN A 19 -16.64 1.77 -2.06
CA ASN A 19 -16.44 1.26 -0.70
C ASN A 19 -15.12 1.71 -0.05
N TRP A 20 -14.04 1.76 -0.84
CA TRP A 20 -12.75 2.25 -0.36
C TRP A 20 -12.63 3.78 -0.46
N GLY A 21 -12.98 4.35 -1.61
CA GLY A 21 -12.89 5.79 -1.87
C GLY A 21 -13.66 6.68 -0.88
N ARG A 22 -14.71 6.18 -0.22
CA ARG A 22 -15.40 6.90 0.86
C ARG A 22 -14.50 7.19 2.08
N HIS A 23 -13.58 6.29 2.40
CA HIS A 23 -12.64 6.46 3.50
C HIS A 23 -11.58 7.51 3.13
N ILE A 24 -11.13 7.51 1.88
CA ILE A 24 -10.25 8.56 1.33
C ILE A 24 -10.94 9.92 1.37
N LEU A 25 -12.20 10.01 0.91
CA LEU A 25 -12.98 11.25 0.96
C LEU A 25 -13.11 11.78 2.39
N HIS A 26 -13.45 10.89 3.33
CA HIS A 26 -13.56 11.23 4.74
C HIS A 26 -12.24 11.82 5.27
N ASP A 27 -11.12 11.11 5.10
CA ASP A 27 -9.83 11.50 5.67
C ASP A 27 -9.28 12.78 5.02
N LEU A 28 -9.42 12.94 3.69
CA LEU A 28 -9.07 14.19 2.98
C LEU A 28 -9.83 15.39 3.56
N LYS A 29 -11.11 15.22 3.86
CA LYS A 29 -11.92 16.29 4.47
C LYS A 29 -11.55 16.57 5.92
N CYS A 30 -11.27 15.54 6.71
CA CYS A 30 -10.75 15.71 8.07
C CYS A 30 -9.41 16.45 8.09
N LEU A 31 -8.60 16.28 7.05
CA LEU A 31 -7.35 17.03 6.81
C LEU A 31 -7.57 18.43 6.23
N GLY A 32 -8.82 18.85 6.03
CA GLY A 32 -9.20 20.19 5.60
C GLY A 32 -9.14 20.42 4.09
N ALA A 33 -9.02 19.39 3.25
CA ALA A 33 -9.04 19.53 1.80
C ALA A 33 -10.44 19.83 1.25
N THR A 34 -10.53 20.64 0.20
CA THR A 34 -11.75 20.76 -0.61
C THR A 34 -11.71 19.68 -1.69
N VAL A 35 -12.68 18.77 -1.71
CA VAL A 35 -12.64 17.59 -2.58
C VAL A 35 -13.69 17.67 -3.70
N HIS A 36 -13.25 17.62 -4.95
CA HIS A 36 -14.12 17.42 -6.12
C HIS A 36 -14.06 15.95 -6.53
N ALA A 37 -15.19 15.27 -6.56
CA ALA A 37 -15.25 13.84 -6.77
C ALA A 37 -15.64 13.45 -8.20
N VAL A 38 -15.12 12.33 -8.68
CA VAL A 38 -15.63 11.59 -9.84
C VAL A 38 -16.24 10.29 -9.37
N ALA A 39 -17.53 10.11 -9.69
CA ALA A 39 -18.32 8.95 -9.31
C ALA A 39 -19.30 8.61 -10.45
N ARG A 40 -19.44 7.32 -10.78
CA ARG A 40 -20.16 6.86 -11.97
C ARG A 40 -21.46 6.13 -11.66
N SER A 41 -21.51 5.35 -10.59
CA SER A 41 -22.73 4.63 -10.19
C SER A 41 -23.58 5.49 -9.26
N PRO A 42 -24.92 5.35 -9.27
CA PRO A 42 -25.80 6.04 -8.33
C PRO A 42 -25.33 5.89 -6.87
N HIS A 43 -24.94 4.68 -6.48
CA HIS A 43 -24.43 4.40 -5.14
C HIS A 43 -23.17 5.22 -4.80
N SER A 44 -22.17 5.26 -5.70
CA SER A 44 -20.94 6.04 -5.47
C SER A 44 -21.19 7.55 -5.48
N ILE A 45 -22.17 8.03 -6.25
CA ILE A 45 -22.58 9.44 -6.29
C ILE A 45 -23.21 9.83 -4.95
N ASP A 46 -24.09 8.99 -4.41
CA ASP A 46 -24.73 9.22 -3.12
C ASP A 46 -23.71 9.24 -1.98
N ILE A 47 -22.74 8.31 -1.99
CA ILE A 47 -21.62 8.31 -1.04
C ILE A 47 -20.81 9.61 -1.15
N ALA A 48 -20.46 10.05 -2.36
CA ALA A 48 -19.68 11.26 -2.56
C ALA A 48 -20.41 12.52 -2.06
N LYS A 49 -21.71 12.62 -2.33
CA LYS A 49 -22.55 13.73 -1.85
C LYS A 49 -22.71 13.70 -0.33
N ALA A 50 -23.02 12.53 0.25
CA ALA A 50 -23.19 12.36 1.69
C ALA A 50 -21.87 12.58 2.46
N GLY A 51 -20.74 12.18 1.88
CA GLY A 51 -19.40 12.51 2.39
C GLY A 51 -19.04 13.99 2.23
N GLY A 52 -19.85 14.76 1.50
CA GLY A 52 -19.74 16.20 1.31
C GLY A 52 -18.59 16.60 0.39
N ALA A 53 -18.45 15.91 -0.74
CA ALA A 53 -17.67 16.41 -1.88
C ALA A 53 -18.24 17.75 -2.36
N ALA A 54 -17.38 18.69 -2.72
CA ALA A 54 -17.74 20.03 -3.20
C ALA A 54 -18.47 19.99 -4.55
N SER A 55 -18.11 19.03 -5.41
CA SER A 55 -18.87 18.68 -6.61
C SER A 55 -18.69 17.20 -6.93
N VAL A 56 -19.62 16.64 -7.71
CA VAL A 56 -19.53 15.26 -8.19
C VAL A 56 -19.75 15.27 -9.70
N GLY A 57 -18.75 14.78 -10.45
CA GLY A 57 -18.78 14.67 -11.91
C GLY A 57 -18.67 13.22 -12.39
N PRO A 58 -19.01 12.93 -13.65
CA PRO A 58 -18.95 11.57 -14.20
C PRO A 58 -17.57 11.16 -14.70
N ASP A 59 -16.66 12.12 -14.93
CA ASP A 59 -15.39 11.89 -15.63
C ASP A 59 -14.24 12.74 -15.08
N ALA A 60 -13.02 12.20 -15.09
CA ALA A 60 -11.81 12.86 -14.59
C ALA A 60 -11.41 14.10 -15.40
N THR A 61 -11.70 14.13 -16.70
CA THR A 61 -11.45 15.29 -17.58
C THR A 61 -12.31 16.50 -17.22
N LEU A 62 -13.44 16.28 -16.54
CA LEU A 62 -14.37 17.33 -16.09
C LEU A 62 -14.05 17.87 -14.69
N LEU A 63 -13.05 17.31 -13.99
CA LEU A 63 -12.60 17.88 -12.72
C LEU A 63 -12.10 19.32 -12.94
N PRO A 64 -12.37 20.25 -12.00
CA PRO A 64 -11.80 21.59 -12.05
C PRO A 64 -10.26 21.54 -11.92
N ARG A 65 -9.61 22.70 -12.00
CA ARG A 65 -8.19 22.80 -11.63
C ARG A 65 -8.06 22.47 -10.14
N CYS A 66 -7.30 21.42 -9.85
CA CYS A 66 -6.98 20.98 -8.49
C CYS A 66 -5.49 21.15 -8.25
N ASP A 67 -5.07 21.13 -7.00
CA ASP A 67 -3.67 21.18 -6.60
C ASP A 67 -3.01 19.80 -6.65
N GLY A 68 -3.81 18.74 -6.54
CA GLY A 68 -3.42 17.34 -6.71
C GLY A 68 -4.62 16.43 -6.95
N TYR A 69 -4.35 15.18 -7.31
CA TYR A 69 -5.35 14.18 -7.63
C TYR A 69 -5.14 12.90 -6.82
N VAL A 70 -6.23 12.30 -6.33
CA VAL A 70 -6.23 10.98 -5.70
C VAL A 70 -7.09 10.05 -6.55
N VAL A 71 -6.57 8.88 -6.90
CA VAL A 71 -7.24 7.91 -7.77
C VAL A 71 -7.47 6.62 -7.02
N ALA A 72 -8.74 6.30 -6.75
CA ALA A 72 -9.21 5.10 -6.07
C ALA A 72 -10.33 4.42 -6.88
N SER A 73 -10.16 4.40 -8.21
CA SER A 73 -11.03 3.68 -9.13
C SER A 73 -10.65 2.19 -9.18
N THR A 74 -11.15 1.45 -10.19
CA THR A 74 -10.75 0.05 -10.39
C THR A 74 -9.32 0.00 -10.92
N VAL A 75 -8.57 -1.06 -10.58
CA VAL A 75 -7.17 -1.26 -11.00
C VAL A 75 -7.04 -1.18 -12.52
N THR A 76 -8.00 -1.75 -13.24
CA THR A 76 -8.04 -1.73 -14.72
C THR A 76 -8.23 -0.33 -15.32
N SER A 77 -8.69 0.64 -14.54
CA SER A 77 -8.96 2.01 -15.01
C SER A 77 -7.92 3.05 -14.56
N HIS A 78 -7.01 2.69 -13.65
CA HIS A 78 -6.02 3.61 -13.08
C HIS A 78 -5.19 4.31 -14.16
N LEU A 79 -4.67 3.55 -15.13
CA LEU A 79 -3.79 4.10 -16.17
C LEU A 79 -4.53 5.06 -17.12
N ASP A 80 -5.80 4.78 -17.45
CA ASP A 80 -6.62 5.70 -18.27
C ASP A 80 -6.88 7.02 -17.53
N VAL A 81 -7.11 6.94 -16.21
CA VAL A 81 -7.28 8.12 -15.36
C VAL A 81 -5.97 8.90 -15.23
N ILE A 82 -4.83 8.21 -15.11
CA ILE A 82 -3.50 8.85 -15.09
C ILE A 82 -3.26 9.57 -16.41
N ASP A 83 -3.51 8.94 -17.55
CA ASP A 83 -3.34 9.57 -18.88
C ASP A 83 -4.19 10.84 -19.02
N ALA A 84 -5.41 10.84 -18.47
CA ALA A 84 -6.30 12.01 -18.47
C ALA A 84 -5.84 13.15 -17.54
N LEU A 85 -5.15 12.83 -16.44
CA LEU A 85 -4.77 13.78 -15.39
C LEU A 85 -3.32 14.26 -15.52
N LEU A 86 -2.43 13.47 -16.09
CA LEU A 86 -1.00 13.75 -16.19
C LEU A 86 -0.69 15.07 -16.93
N PRO A 87 -1.37 15.42 -18.05
CA PRO A 87 -1.18 16.70 -18.72
C PRO A 87 -1.50 17.92 -17.86
N ARG A 88 -2.20 17.74 -16.73
CA ARG A 88 -2.52 18.83 -15.79
C ARG A 88 -1.31 19.25 -14.94
N GLY A 89 -0.22 18.48 -14.95
CA GLY A 89 1.06 18.84 -14.33
C GLY A 89 1.01 18.93 -12.80
N ARG A 90 0.12 18.15 -12.16
CA ARG A 90 -0.07 18.10 -10.71
C ARG A 90 0.22 16.71 -10.16
N PRO A 91 0.60 16.58 -8.88
CA PRO A 91 0.78 15.28 -8.23
C PRO A 91 -0.50 14.43 -8.31
N ILE A 92 -0.32 13.13 -8.58
CA ILE A 92 -1.37 12.11 -8.67
C ILE A 92 -0.99 10.99 -7.70
N PHE A 93 -1.86 10.68 -6.75
CA PHE A 93 -1.68 9.62 -5.77
C PHE A 93 -2.69 8.51 -6.02
N VAL A 94 -2.21 7.32 -6.40
CA VAL A 94 -3.05 6.26 -6.96
C VAL A 94 -3.09 5.07 -6.03
N GLU A 95 -4.27 4.49 -5.82
CA GLU A 95 -4.43 3.26 -5.07
C GLU A 95 -3.61 2.11 -5.68
N LYS A 96 -3.17 1.21 -4.81
CA LYS A 96 -2.39 0.05 -5.23
C LYS A 96 -3.29 -1.13 -5.64
N PRO A 97 -2.83 -2.02 -6.53
CA PRO A 97 -1.68 -1.83 -7.41
C PRO A 97 -1.98 -0.75 -8.44
N LEU A 98 -0.94 -0.10 -8.95
CA LEU A 98 -1.11 0.92 -9.99
C LEU A 98 -1.75 0.33 -11.25
N SER A 99 -1.38 -0.89 -11.62
CA SER A 99 -2.02 -1.69 -12.67
C SER A 99 -1.57 -3.15 -12.62
N ASN A 100 -2.29 -4.05 -13.27
CA ASN A 100 -1.82 -5.39 -13.64
C ASN A 100 -1.05 -5.41 -14.98
N ASP A 101 -1.06 -4.32 -15.75
CA ASP A 101 -0.26 -4.17 -16.98
C ASP A 101 1.09 -3.47 -16.70
N VAL A 102 2.09 -4.27 -16.30
CA VAL A 102 3.42 -3.76 -15.95
C VAL A 102 4.11 -3.08 -17.14
N ASN A 103 3.82 -3.50 -18.37
CA ASN A 103 4.42 -2.92 -19.57
C ASN A 103 3.87 -1.53 -19.83
N ARG A 104 2.55 -1.33 -19.70
CA ARG A 104 1.95 0.00 -19.81
C ARG A 104 2.40 0.93 -18.69
N VAL A 105 2.58 0.44 -17.47
CA VAL A 105 3.18 1.22 -16.38
C VAL A 105 4.60 1.67 -16.72
N ARG A 106 5.44 0.78 -17.26
CA ARG A 106 6.82 1.12 -17.70
C ARG A 106 6.85 2.08 -18.89
N ALA A 107 5.81 2.10 -19.70
CA ALA A 107 5.67 2.98 -20.86
C ALA A 107 5.11 4.36 -20.51
N LEU A 108 4.78 4.62 -19.24
CA LEU A 108 4.38 5.95 -18.79
C LEU A 108 5.49 6.97 -19.10
N PRO A 109 5.12 8.20 -19.50
CA PRO A 109 6.10 9.19 -19.95
C PRO A 109 6.92 9.72 -18.76
N ALA A 110 8.07 10.34 -19.04
CA ALA A 110 9.05 10.72 -18.03
C ALA A 110 8.49 11.65 -16.93
N GLU A 111 7.52 12.51 -17.26
CA GLU A 111 6.84 13.36 -16.28
C GLU A 111 6.06 12.56 -15.22
N ALA A 112 5.59 11.35 -15.55
CA ALA A 112 4.88 10.49 -14.61
C ALA A 112 5.78 10.09 -13.42
N HIS A 113 7.08 9.89 -13.65
CA HIS A 113 8.03 9.57 -12.58
C HIS A 113 8.17 10.66 -11.52
N ARG A 114 7.75 11.90 -11.83
CA ARG A 114 7.77 13.03 -10.90
C ARG A 114 6.41 13.31 -10.26
N LEU A 115 5.32 12.90 -10.91
CA LEU A 115 3.97 13.28 -10.55
C LEU A 115 3.15 12.13 -9.97
N VAL A 116 3.45 10.87 -10.33
CA VAL A 116 2.67 9.70 -9.90
C VAL A 116 3.31 9.04 -8.70
N PHE A 117 2.51 8.90 -7.65
CA PHE A 117 2.83 8.19 -6.41
C PHE A 117 1.78 7.12 -6.14
N VAL A 118 2.12 6.10 -5.34
CA VAL A 118 1.23 4.95 -5.11
C VAL A 118 0.93 4.73 -3.63
N MET A 119 -0.34 4.48 -3.29
CA MET A 119 -0.85 4.37 -1.92
C MET A 119 -0.50 3.04 -1.26
N HIS A 120 0.77 2.87 -0.88
CA HIS A 120 1.22 1.75 -0.05
C HIS A 120 1.11 2.08 1.43
N LYS A 121 -0.13 2.29 1.90
CA LYS A 121 -0.44 2.81 3.25
C LYS A 121 0.29 2.14 4.40
N TRP A 122 0.59 0.84 4.31
CA TRP A 122 1.28 0.11 5.38
C TRP A 122 2.70 0.64 5.65
N ARG A 123 3.33 1.35 4.72
CA ARG A 123 4.61 2.06 4.96
C ARG A 123 4.47 3.21 5.96
N TYR A 124 3.27 3.75 6.12
CA TYR A 124 2.95 4.80 7.10
C TYR A 124 2.39 4.23 8.41
N HIS A 125 2.41 2.91 8.59
CA HIS A 125 2.01 2.28 9.83
C HIS A 125 3.13 2.43 10.86
N PRO A 126 2.90 3.00 12.06
CA PRO A 126 3.96 3.26 13.03
C PRO A 126 4.75 2.01 13.46
N GLY A 127 4.08 0.86 13.55
CA GLY A 127 4.75 -0.44 13.76
C GLY A 127 5.66 -0.89 12.61
N VAL A 128 5.30 -0.60 11.36
CA VAL A 128 6.15 -0.92 10.19
C VAL A 128 7.34 0.04 10.13
N GLU A 129 7.12 1.33 10.40
CA GLU A 129 8.19 2.32 10.52
C GLU A 129 9.18 1.94 11.64
N ALA A 130 8.67 1.49 12.79
CA ALA A 130 9.51 1.05 13.91
C ALA A 130 10.33 -0.20 13.54
N LEU A 131 9.77 -1.17 12.80
CA LEU A 131 10.53 -2.30 12.28
C LEU A 131 11.63 -1.87 11.30
N ALA A 132 11.34 -0.90 10.42
CA ALA A 132 12.33 -0.34 9.50
C ALA A 132 13.45 0.39 10.25
N GLN A 133 13.13 1.14 11.31
CA GLN A 133 14.12 1.79 12.17
C GLN A 133 15.01 0.77 12.90
N ILE A 134 14.44 -0.32 13.42
CA ILE A 134 15.20 -1.41 14.05
C ILE A 134 16.17 -2.04 13.05
N ALA A 135 15.71 -2.31 11.82
CA ALA A 135 16.54 -2.87 10.75
C ALA A 135 17.68 -1.92 10.37
N ALA A 136 17.38 -0.63 10.14
CA ALA A 136 18.35 0.37 9.72
C ALA A 136 19.40 0.68 10.80
N SER A 137 18.98 0.79 12.07
CA SER A 137 19.87 1.07 13.21
C SER A 137 20.65 -0.16 13.69
N ARG A 138 20.26 -1.37 13.25
CA ARG A 138 20.80 -2.66 13.73
C ARG A 138 20.71 -2.80 15.25
N GLU A 139 19.62 -2.33 15.84
CA GLU A 139 19.42 -2.31 17.29
C GLU A 139 19.63 -3.70 17.93
N PHE A 140 19.20 -4.76 17.25
CA PHE A 140 19.36 -6.16 17.67
C PHE A 140 20.35 -6.94 16.78
N GLY A 141 21.37 -6.25 16.27
CA GLY A 141 22.31 -6.78 15.30
C GLY A 141 21.75 -6.78 13.86
N PRO A 142 22.49 -7.38 12.90
CA PRO A 142 22.04 -7.44 11.51
C PRO A 142 20.74 -8.23 11.38
N VAL A 143 19.91 -7.82 10.41
CA VAL A 143 18.71 -8.57 10.02
C VAL A 143 19.16 -9.90 9.40
N THR A 144 18.62 -11.00 9.92
CA THR A 144 18.88 -12.37 9.47
C THR A 144 17.70 -12.95 8.72
N GLY A 145 16.55 -12.28 8.71
CA GLY A 145 15.40 -12.65 7.91
C GLY A 145 14.17 -11.79 8.18
N ILE A 146 13.15 -11.93 7.33
CA ILE A 146 11.83 -11.34 7.53
C ILE A 146 10.74 -12.31 7.06
N ALA A 147 9.62 -12.36 7.76
CA ALA A 147 8.44 -13.11 7.32
C ALA A 147 7.20 -12.24 7.44
N THR A 148 6.36 -12.22 6.41
CA THR A 148 5.03 -11.62 6.49
C THR A 148 3.96 -12.66 6.25
N THR A 149 2.82 -12.47 6.92
CA THR A 149 1.60 -13.21 6.65
C THR A 149 0.47 -12.20 6.45
N ARG A 150 -0.37 -12.43 5.44
CA ARG A 150 -1.61 -11.72 5.18
C ARG A 150 -2.62 -12.69 4.59
N VAL A 151 -3.32 -13.39 5.48
CA VAL A 151 -4.30 -14.40 5.12
C VAL A 151 -5.66 -14.07 5.68
N GLY A 152 -6.70 -14.44 4.94
CA GLY A 152 -8.07 -14.25 5.34
C GLY A 152 -9.03 -14.75 4.27
N PHE A 153 -10.32 -14.59 4.51
CA PHE A 153 -11.38 -14.90 3.56
C PHE A 153 -12.00 -13.61 3.01
N GLY A 154 -12.39 -13.60 1.74
CA GLY A 154 -13.27 -12.57 1.18
C GLY A 154 -12.58 -11.35 0.57
N VAL A 155 -11.28 -11.43 0.23
CA VAL A 155 -10.62 -10.40 -0.57
C VAL A 155 -10.94 -10.65 -2.04
N ASN A 156 -12.14 -10.22 -2.44
CA ASN A 156 -12.66 -10.37 -3.80
C ASN A 156 -12.70 -9.00 -4.48
N HIS A 157 -11.88 -8.84 -5.52
CA HIS A 157 -11.99 -7.74 -6.46
C HIS A 157 -12.62 -8.27 -7.75
N GLU A 158 -13.43 -7.44 -8.43
CA GLU A 158 -14.10 -7.85 -9.66
C GLU A 158 -13.18 -7.78 -10.89
N ASP A 159 -12.09 -7.02 -10.81
CA ASP A 159 -11.28 -6.62 -11.97
C ASP A 159 -9.87 -7.23 -12.01
N VAL A 160 -9.34 -7.69 -10.88
CA VAL A 160 -8.04 -8.40 -10.80
C VAL A 160 -8.09 -9.52 -9.76
N ASP A 161 -7.24 -10.53 -9.94
CA ASP A 161 -7.15 -11.64 -9.00
C ASP A 161 -6.50 -11.24 -7.64
N PRO A 162 -6.69 -12.03 -6.57
CA PRO A 162 -6.23 -11.67 -5.23
C PRO A 162 -4.72 -11.45 -5.08
N VAL A 163 -3.88 -11.98 -5.97
CA VAL A 163 -2.43 -11.74 -5.93
C VAL A 163 -2.14 -10.27 -6.13
N TRP A 164 -2.72 -9.69 -7.18
CA TRP A 164 -2.57 -8.27 -7.50
C TRP A 164 -3.08 -7.37 -6.37
N VAL A 165 -4.03 -7.85 -5.57
CA VAL A 165 -4.57 -7.12 -4.44
C VAL A 165 -3.68 -7.23 -3.20
N LEU A 166 -3.19 -8.42 -2.89
CA LEU A 166 -2.53 -8.73 -1.62
C LEU A 166 -1.00 -8.56 -1.67
N ALA A 167 -0.35 -9.08 -2.71
CA ALA A 167 1.11 -9.09 -2.83
C ALA A 167 1.76 -7.69 -2.76
N PRO A 168 1.20 -6.61 -3.36
CA PRO A 168 1.82 -5.30 -3.29
C PRO A 168 1.97 -4.77 -1.85
N HIS A 169 1.08 -5.16 -0.93
CA HIS A 169 1.20 -4.75 0.46
C HIS A 169 2.46 -5.31 1.12
N ASP A 170 2.68 -6.60 1.00
CA ASP A 170 3.80 -7.27 1.67
C ASP A 170 5.13 -6.95 0.98
N LEU A 171 5.15 -6.83 -0.35
CA LEU A 171 6.33 -6.37 -1.09
C LEU A 171 6.71 -4.94 -0.73
N SER A 172 5.74 -4.02 -0.61
CA SER A 172 6.04 -2.64 -0.20
C SER A 172 6.54 -2.54 1.25
N ILE A 173 6.07 -3.41 2.15
CA ILE A 173 6.59 -3.56 3.52
C ILE A 173 8.04 -4.04 3.50
N LEU A 174 8.35 -5.11 2.74
CA LEU A 174 9.71 -5.63 2.62
C LEU A 174 10.67 -4.56 2.09
N LEU A 175 10.29 -3.87 1.00
CA LEU A 175 11.09 -2.79 0.43
C LEU A 175 11.31 -1.66 1.44
N HIS A 176 10.31 -1.31 2.24
CA HIS A 176 10.45 -0.27 3.27
C HIS A 176 11.37 -0.68 4.42
N ILE A 177 11.29 -1.93 4.90
CA ILE A 177 12.08 -2.41 6.04
C ILE A 177 13.52 -2.74 5.63
N LEU A 178 13.71 -3.36 4.46
CA LEU A 178 15.02 -3.83 3.99
C LEU A 178 15.75 -2.78 3.15
N GLY A 179 15.05 -1.78 2.61
CA GLY A 179 15.58 -0.80 1.66
C GLY A 179 15.66 -1.30 0.21
N GLU A 180 15.43 -2.60 -0.01
CA GLU A 180 15.39 -3.24 -1.33
C GLU A 180 14.37 -4.38 -1.38
N LEU A 181 13.95 -4.77 -2.58
CA LEU A 181 13.12 -5.96 -2.77
C LEU A 181 14.01 -7.20 -2.91
N PRO A 182 13.91 -8.20 -2.01
CA PRO A 182 14.68 -9.44 -2.14
C PRO A 182 14.38 -10.15 -3.47
N GLU A 183 15.37 -10.86 -3.98
CA GLU A 183 15.19 -11.74 -5.13
C GLU A 183 14.15 -12.83 -4.86
N ALA A 184 13.32 -13.16 -5.84
CA ALA A 184 12.44 -14.32 -5.78
C ALA A 184 13.21 -15.59 -6.20
N ILE A 185 13.31 -16.58 -5.31
CA ILE A 185 13.87 -17.91 -5.63
C ILE A 185 12.76 -18.90 -5.99
N SER A 186 11.63 -18.83 -5.29
CA SER A 186 10.53 -19.80 -5.45
C SER A 186 9.19 -19.12 -5.21
N GLY A 187 8.16 -19.67 -5.84
CA GLY A 187 6.77 -19.33 -5.63
C GLY A 187 5.95 -20.61 -5.75
N TYR A 188 4.90 -20.73 -4.94
CA TYR A 188 3.95 -21.83 -5.03
C TYR A 188 2.55 -21.22 -5.01
N ALA A 189 1.62 -21.87 -5.68
CA ALA A 189 0.20 -21.56 -5.58
C ALA A 189 -0.52 -22.85 -5.17
N ASP A 190 -1.61 -22.72 -4.42
CA ASP A 190 -2.50 -23.85 -4.20
C ASP A 190 -3.11 -24.23 -5.58
N PRO A 191 -3.10 -25.51 -6.01
CA PRO A 191 -3.71 -25.92 -7.28
C PRO A 191 -5.18 -25.52 -7.40
N GLY A 192 -5.90 -25.35 -6.29
CA GLY A 192 -7.28 -24.83 -6.27
C GLY A 192 -7.37 -23.31 -6.48
N ALA A 193 -6.29 -22.56 -6.20
CA ALA A 193 -6.23 -21.09 -6.19
C ALA A 193 -6.20 -20.41 -7.57
N LEU A 194 -6.48 -21.16 -8.64
CA LEU A 194 -6.71 -20.59 -9.98
C LEU A 194 -8.19 -20.24 -10.22
N ARG A 195 -9.09 -20.55 -9.28
CA ARG A 195 -10.46 -20.06 -9.29
C ARG A 195 -10.57 -18.71 -8.59
N PRO A 196 -11.34 -17.75 -9.13
CA PRO A 196 -11.65 -16.50 -8.42
C PRO A 196 -12.17 -16.82 -7.00
N GLY A 197 -11.47 -16.32 -5.98
CA GLY A 197 -11.82 -16.52 -4.56
C GLY A 197 -10.98 -17.56 -3.81
N ASP A 198 -10.19 -18.41 -4.48
CA ASP A 198 -9.38 -19.42 -3.81
C ASP A 198 -7.97 -18.87 -3.51
N GLY A 199 -7.58 -18.91 -2.24
CA GLY A 199 -6.44 -18.18 -1.72
C GLY A 199 -5.08 -18.76 -2.11
N VAL A 200 -4.17 -17.90 -2.56
CA VAL A 200 -2.84 -18.32 -3.00
C VAL A 200 -1.85 -18.29 -1.82
N LEU A 201 -1.26 -19.41 -1.42
CA LEU A 201 -0.16 -19.44 -0.44
C LEU A 201 1.18 -19.12 -1.11
N TRP A 202 1.68 -17.91 -0.90
CA TRP A 202 2.99 -17.50 -1.42
C TRP A 202 4.08 -17.87 -0.41
N ARG A 203 5.31 -18.12 -0.89
CA ARG A 203 6.52 -18.11 -0.06
C ARG A 203 7.69 -17.66 -0.92
N LEU A 204 8.09 -16.41 -0.76
CA LEU A 204 9.37 -15.93 -1.25
C LEU A 204 10.51 -16.60 -0.45
N ARG A 205 11.66 -16.77 -1.08
CA ARG A 205 12.98 -16.94 -0.45
C ARG A 205 13.92 -16.13 -1.33
N GLY A 206 14.80 -15.31 -0.76
CA GLY A 206 15.80 -14.55 -1.53
C GLY A 206 17.22 -15.01 -1.21
N LEU A 207 18.11 -14.99 -2.21
CA LEU A 207 19.54 -15.26 -2.09
C LEU A 207 20.26 -13.98 -2.49
N GLY A 208 20.45 -13.14 -1.49
CA GLY A 208 21.07 -11.83 -1.58
C GLY A 208 21.05 -11.22 -0.18
N GLY A 209 21.82 -11.80 0.74
CA GLY A 209 22.00 -11.30 2.10
C GLY A 209 20.94 -11.72 3.14
N ILE A 210 19.63 -11.59 2.85
CA ILE A 210 18.56 -11.74 3.88
C ILE A 210 17.38 -12.61 3.39
N PRO A 211 17.12 -13.79 3.99
CA PRO A 211 15.93 -14.59 3.70
C PRO A 211 14.63 -13.84 4.01
N ALA A 212 13.72 -13.76 3.03
CA ALA A 212 12.40 -13.16 3.20
C ALA A 212 11.30 -14.15 2.80
N GLN A 213 10.25 -14.28 3.61
CA GLN A 213 9.07 -15.10 3.33
C GLN A 213 7.81 -14.23 3.31
N ILE A 214 6.93 -14.43 2.34
CA ILE A 214 5.63 -13.75 2.24
C ILE A 214 4.57 -14.81 2.06
N GLU A 215 3.62 -14.92 2.98
CA GLU A 215 2.41 -15.73 2.85
C GLU A 215 1.19 -14.82 2.68
N ILE A 216 0.55 -14.85 1.52
CA ILE A 216 -0.76 -14.21 1.30
C ILE A 216 -1.85 -15.28 1.21
N SER A 217 -3.13 -14.93 1.33
CA SER A 217 -4.26 -15.79 0.96
C SER A 217 -5.58 -15.03 1.09
N SER A 218 -6.50 -15.25 0.14
CA SER A 218 -7.91 -14.80 0.20
C SER A 218 -8.90 -15.92 0.53
N GLY A 219 -8.42 -17.13 0.84
CA GLY A 219 -9.22 -18.33 1.08
C GLY A 219 -9.01 -18.98 2.45
N ARG A 220 -8.35 -18.30 3.40
CA ARG A 220 -8.16 -18.83 4.76
C ARG A 220 -9.32 -18.41 5.67
N VAL A 221 -9.90 -19.37 6.40
CA VAL A 221 -10.95 -19.10 7.39
C VAL A 221 -10.44 -18.17 8.50
N ALA A 222 -9.23 -18.42 9.00
CA ALA A 222 -8.58 -17.56 9.98
C ALA A 222 -8.03 -16.29 9.30
N GLN A 223 -8.40 -15.14 9.82
CA GLN A 223 -7.79 -13.85 9.49
C GLN A 223 -6.50 -13.71 10.30
N ARG A 224 -5.37 -13.53 9.61
CA ARG A 224 -4.08 -13.26 10.25
C ARG A 224 -3.25 -12.31 9.39
N ARG A 225 -2.81 -11.22 10.00
CA ARG A 225 -1.70 -10.40 9.52
C ARG A 225 -0.58 -10.36 10.55
N SER A 226 0.65 -10.58 10.08
CA SER A 226 1.84 -10.41 10.89
C SER A 226 3.06 -10.09 10.06
N ILE A 227 4.03 -9.42 10.69
CA ILE A 227 5.38 -9.16 10.17
C ILE A 227 6.34 -9.53 11.28
N ALA A 228 7.19 -10.53 11.04
CA ALA A 228 8.26 -10.94 11.95
C ALA A 228 9.61 -10.56 11.34
N LEU A 229 10.36 -9.70 12.04
CA LEU A 229 11.71 -9.32 11.72
C LEU A 229 12.68 -10.14 12.57
N PHE A 230 13.49 -10.98 11.93
CA PHE A 230 14.50 -11.78 12.59
C PHE A 230 15.82 -11.03 12.55
N CYS A 231 16.37 -10.71 13.71
CA CYS A 231 17.70 -10.13 13.85
C CYS A 231 18.64 -11.14 14.51
N ARG A 232 19.95 -10.84 14.52
CA ARG A 232 20.95 -11.68 15.20
C ARG A 232 20.61 -11.89 16.67
N ASP A 233 20.19 -10.86 17.39
CA ASP A 233 20.05 -10.90 18.85
C ASP A 233 18.59 -10.96 19.33
N ALA A 234 17.61 -10.70 18.44
CA ALA A 234 16.19 -10.72 18.79
C ALA A 234 15.27 -11.01 17.61
N ILE A 235 14.02 -11.31 17.92
CA ILE A 235 12.88 -11.39 17.00
C ILE A 235 11.89 -10.31 17.41
N VAL A 236 11.44 -9.52 16.43
CA VAL A 236 10.49 -8.43 16.63
C VAL A 236 9.27 -8.66 15.74
N GLU A 237 8.08 -8.67 16.31
CA GLU A 237 6.85 -8.98 15.58
C GLU A 237 5.79 -7.88 15.73
N LEU A 238 5.19 -7.51 14.61
CA LEU A 238 3.93 -6.76 14.54
C LEU A 238 2.83 -7.73 14.09
N ASN A 239 1.68 -7.75 14.75
CA ASN A 239 0.53 -8.58 14.35
C ASN A 239 -0.81 -7.88 14.55
N ASP A 240 -1.87 -8.39 13.88
CA ASP A 240 -3.22 -7.78 13.90
C ASP A 240 -3.80 -7.59 15.30
N GLY A 241 -3.36 -8.35 16.31
CA GLY A 241 -3.81 -8.19 17.70
C GLY A 241 -3.23 -6.96 18.41
N ASN A 242 -2.22 -6.32 17.83
CA ASN A 242 -1.35 -5.35 18.49
C ASN A 242 -0.96 -4.19 17.55
N TYR A 243 -1.92 -3.34 17.21
CA TYR A 243 -1.69 -2.18 16.33
C TYR A 243 -0.84 -1.06 16.97
N ASP A 244 -0.72 -1.09 18.30
CA ASP A 244 -0.09 -0.07 19.15
C ASP A 244 1.23 -0.56 19.78
N ARG A 245 1.71 -1.75 19.43
CA ARG A 245 2.95 -2.32 20.00
C ARG A 245 3.60 -3.37 19.13
N LEU A 246 4.91 -3.56 19.31
CA LEU A 246 5.70 -4.66 18.80
C LEU A 246 5.97 -5.66 19.90
N ALA A 247 5.78 -6.96 19.63
CA ALA A 247 6.28 -8.03 20.48
C ALA A 247 7.77 -8.23 20.22
N LEU A 248 8.56 -8.37 21.28
CA LEU A 248 10.01 -8.49 21.25
C LEU A 248 10.43 -9.69 22.08
N ARG A 249 11.30 -10.52 21.51
CA ARG A 249 11.95 -11.61 22.20
C ARG A 249 13.42 -11.68 21.85
N ARG A 250 14.29 -11.54 22.85
CA ARG A 250 15.73 -11.74 22.64
C ARG A 250 16.06 -13.22 22.57
N ARG A 251 17.16 -13.57 21.90
CA ARG A 251 17.57 -14.97 21.74
C ARG A 251 18.07 -15.61 23.04
N ASP A 252 18.48 -14.80 24.00
CA ASP A 252 18.88 -15.22 25.35
C ASP A 252 17.72 -15.24 26.35
N ASP A 253 16.51 -14.81 25.96
CA ASP A 253 15.32 -14.95 26.82
C ASP A 253 14.95 -16.45 26.99
N PRO A 254 14.46 -16.88 28.17
CA PRO A 254 14.04 -18.26 28.40
C PRO A 254 13.01 -18.78 27.37
N PRO A 255 12.99 -20.09 27.04
CA PRO A 255 12.03 -20.67 26.08
C PRO A 255 10.57 -20.55 26.52
N THR A 256 10.31 -20.52 27.82
CA THR A 256 8.98 -20.33 28.41
C THR A 256 8.94 -18.95 29.07
N GLY A 257 8.18 -18.02 28.47
CA GLY A 257 8.06 -16.65 28.95
C GLY A 257 7.26 -15.79 27.97
N GLU A 258 6.55 -14.80 28.51
CA GLU A 258 5.84 -13.81 27.71
C GLU A 258 6.83 -12.90 26.97
N PRO A 259 6.52 -12.49 25.73
CA PRO A 259 7.35 -11.52 25.02
C PRO A 259 7.30 -10.15 25.72
N ARG A 260 8.35 -9.38 25.55
CA ARG A 260 8.34 -7.96 25.93
C ARG A 260 7.58 -7.18 24.87
N TYR A 261 7.00 -6.05 25.25
CA TYR A 261 6.28 -5.19 24.31
C TYR A 261 6.92 -3.81 24.21
N ARG A 262 7.05 -3.32 22.98
CA ARG A 262 7.46 -1.94 22.68
C ARG A 262 6.27 -1.20 22.11
N ALA A 263 5.79 -0.17 22.80
CA ALA A 263 4.71 0.67 22.29
C ALA A 263 5.13 1.41 21.01
N VAL A 264 4.19 1.55 20.09
CA VAL A 264 4.28 2.44 18.92
C VAL A 264 3.07 3.37 18.90
N PRO A 265 3.18 4.59 18.36
CA PRO A 265 2.04 5.50 18.27
C PRO A 265 0.87 4.87 17.52
N VAL A 266 -0.35 5.19 17.93
CA VAL A 266 -1.55 4.83 17.16
C VAL A 266 -1.84 5.93 16.15
N LYS A 267 -1.58 5.64 14.88
CA LYS A 267 -1.96 6.50 13.76
C LYS A 267 -2.51 5.62 12.64
N LEU A 268 -3.68 5.99 12.11
CA LEU A 268 -4.28 5.27 11.01
C LEU A 268 -3.43 5.45 9.74
N PRO A 269 -2.96 4.36 9.09
CA PRO A 269 -2.02 4.50 7.97
C PRO A 269 -2.59 5.26 6.76
N LEU A 270 -3.88 5.11 6.46
CA LEU A 270 -4.56 5.88 5.40
C LEU A 270 -4.55 7.39 5.68
N PHE A 271 -4.88 7.77 6.91
CA PHE A 271 -4.84 9.17 7.31
C PHE A 271 -3.42 9.74 7.22
N ALA A 272 -2.42 8.96 7.64
CA ALA A 272 -1.01 9.35 7.60
C ALA A 272 -0.47 9.54 6.17
N GLU A 273 -0.80 8.65 5.24
CA GLU A 273 -0.35 8.77 3.85
C GLU A 273 -1.03 9.94 3.11
N LEU A 274 -2.31 10.20 3.40
CA LEU A 274 -3.03 11.35 2.84
C LEU A 274 -2.50 12.67 3.41
N GLU A 275 -2.16 12.72 4.70
CA GLU A 275 -1.48 13.89 5.30
C GLU A 275 -0.14 14.15 4.59
N ALA A 276 0.65 13.12 4.32
CA ALA A 276 1.91 13.24 3.58
C ALA A 276 1.69 13.72 2.13
N PHE A 277 0.65 13.22 1.44
CA PHE A 277 0.31 13.68 0.09
C PHE A 277 -0.12 15.16 0.06
N LEU A 278 -0.96 15.60 0.99
CA LEU A 278 -1.37 17.00 1.08
C LEU A 278 -0.18 17.91 1.42
N ALA A 279 0.74 17.45 2.27
CA ALA A 279 1.98 18.17 2.54
C ALA A 279 2.83 18.29 1.26
N HIS A 280 2.94 17.24 0.46
CA HIS A 280 3.64 17.27 -0.83
C HIS A 280 3.02 18.27 -1.80
N VAL A 281 1.69 18.26 -1.95
CA VAL A 281 0.94 19.22 -2.76
C VAL A 281 1.20 20.67 -2.29
N ALA A 282 1.40 20.88 -1.00
CA ALA A 282 1.74 22.18 -0.44
C ALA A 282 3.22 22.60 -0.60
N GLY A 283 4.06 21.76 -1.21
CA GLY A 283 5.49 21.98 -1.44
C GLY A 283 6.43 21.20 -0.50
N GLY A 284 5.89 20.26 0.27
CA GLY A 284 6.65 19.35 1.13
C GLY A 284 7.29 18.18 0.39
N PRO A 285 7.95 17.25 1.12
CA PRO A 285 8.58 16.07 0.53
C PRO A 285 7.56 15.18 -0.17
N PRO A 286 7.98 14.38 -1.17
CA PRO A 286 7.09 13.45 -1.87
C PRO A 286 6.55 12.35 -0.94
N PRO A 287 5.37 11.77 -1.24
CA PRO A 287 4.93 10.52 -0.63
C PRO A 287 6.01 9.43 -0.76
N MET A 288 6.06 8.52 0.22
CA MET A 288 7.11 7.50 0.33
C MET A 288 7.26 6.59 -0.89
N SER A 289 6.18 6.34 -1.62
CA SER A 289 6.13 5.32 -2.68
C SER A 289 6.11 5.96 -4.06
N SER A 290 7.25 5.94 -4.72
CA SER A 290 7.41 6.47 -6.08
C SER A 290 6.91 5.50 -7.16
N LEU A 291 6.69 6.01 -8.37
CA LEU A 291 6.41 5.16 -9.55
C LEU A 291 7.52 4.14 -9.82
N ALA A 292 8.79 4.48 -9.56
CA ALA A 292 9.91 3.57 -9.79
C ALA A 292 9.87 2.35 -8.83
N GLU A 293 9.53 2.59 -7.56
CA GLU A 293 9.34 1.50 -6.60
C GLU A 293 8.12 0.64 -6.95
N GLU A 294 7.03 1.26 -7.41
CA GLU A 294 5.86 0.50 -7.87
C GLU A 294 6.22 -0.40 -9.05
N ILE A 295 6.97 0.10 -10.05
CA ILE A 295 7.44 -0.73 -11.17
C ILE A 295 8.24 -1.94 -10.66
N ALA A 296 9.08 -1.76 -9.65
CA ALA A 296 9.84 -2.85 -9.06
C ALA A 296 8.93 -3.85 -8.31
N ILE A 297 7.92 -3.37 -7.58
CA ILE A 297 6.93 -4.21 -6.91
C ILE A 297 6.13 -5.02 -7.93
N LEU A 298 5.59 -4.38 -8.96
CA LEU A 298 4.80 -5.04 -10.01
C LEU A 298 5.64 -6.07 -10.79
N ALA A 299 6.89 -5.73 -11.12
CA ALA A 299 7.82 -6.68 -11.75
C ALA A 299 8.06 -7.90 -10.87
N ARG A 300 8.25 -7.70 -9.56
CA ARG A 300 8.42 -8.81 -8.61
C ARG A 300 7.16 -9.66 -8.51
N ILE A 301 5.96 -9.08 -8.61
CA ILE A 301 4.71 -9.85 -8.68
C ILE A 301 4.71 -10.75 -9.91
N VAL A 302 5.05 -10.23 -11.10
CA VAL A 302 5.14 -11.03 -12.34
C VAL A 302 6.12 -12.19 -12.19
N ASP A 303 7.32 -11.95 -11.66
CA ASP A 303 8.32 -12.99 -11.44
C ASP A 303 7.76 -14.12 -10.55
N LEU A 304 7.09 -13.74 -9.47
CA LEU A 304 6.52 -14.69 -8.52
C LEU A 304 5.33 -15.46 -9.09
N ARG A 305 4.46 -14.81 -9.88
CA ARG A 305 3.36 -15.48 -10.60
C ARG A 305 3.89 -16.56 -11.53
N ARG A 306 4.92 -16.22 -12.31
CA ARG A 306 5.60 -17.16 -13.21
C ARG A 306 6.18 -18.35 -12.46
N MET A 307 6.89 -18.11 -11.36
CA MET A 307 7.45 -19.19 -10.52
C MET A 307 6.37 -20.08 -9.90
N ALA A 308 5.21 -19.51 -9.58
CA ALA A 308 4.07 -20.24 -9.03
C ALA A 308 3.21 -20.94 -10.10
N GLY A 309 3.55 -20.84 -11.39
CA GLY A 309 2.78 -21.42 -12.49
C GLY A 309 1.42 -20.74 -12.73
N ILE A 310 1.27 -19.49 -12.28
CA ILE A 310 0.08 -18.68 -12.53
C ILE A 310 0.27 -17.94 -13.86
N ALA A 311 -0.73 -18.00 -14.75
CA ALA A 311 -0.69 -17.26 -16.00
C ALA A 311 -0.72 -15.73 -15.77
N ASP A 312 -0.07 -15.00 -16.67
CA ASP A 312 -0.10 -13.53 -16.73
C ASP A 312 -1.46 -13.03 -17.23
#